data_AF-A0A7C4FDL1-F1
#
_entry.id   AF-A0A7C4FDL1-F1
#
_cell.length_a   1.000
_cell.length_b   1.000
_cell.length_c   1.000
_cell.angle_alpha   90.00
_cell.angle_beta   90.00
_cell.angle_gamma   90.00
#
_symmetry.space_group_name_H-M   'P 1'
#
loop_
_entity.id
_entity.type
_entity.pdbx_description
1 polymer ?
#
loop_
_entity_poly.entity_id
_entity_poly.type
_entity_poly.pdbx_seq_one_letter_code
_entity_poly.pdbx_strand_id
1 'polypeptide(L)'
;MSFEWLFPLVLPFLFGLLLGLFVKQALKLATLLVAFLALLAVAGVATVSLPDLWKKASESLPTLASWAQGIIGTLPYQIAAFAFGLALGVWKG
;
A
#
# COMPACT_ATOMS: atom_id res chain seq x y z
N MET A 1 -20.80 29.63 12.85
CA MET A 1 -20.89 28.16 12.74
C MET A 1 -19.48 27.62 12.91
N SER A 2 -19.23 26.85 13.98
CA SER A 2 -17.93 26.25 14.24
C SER A 2 -17.68 25.07 13.28
N PHE A 3 -16.49 25.00 12.69
CA PHE A 3 -16.08 23.98 11.71
C PHE A 3 -15.61 22.66 12.35
N GLU A 4 -15.90 22.45 13.63
CA GLU A 4 -15.38 21.33 14.44
C GLU A 4 -15.79 19.95 13.90
N TRP A 5 -16.88 19.88 13.13
CA TRP A 5 -17.39 18.64 12.54
C TRP A 5 -16.60 18.14 11.31
N LEU A 6 -15.81 19.00 10.67
CA LEU A 6 -14.96 18.62 9.52
C LEU A 6 -13.64 17.98 9.95
N PHE A 7 -13.18 18.27 11.16
CA PHE A 7 -11.91 17.78 11.69
C PHE A 7 -11.76 16.24 11.65
N PRO A 8 -12.75 15.44 12.08
CA PRO A 8 -12.67 13.97 12.01
C PRO A 8 -12.68 13.43 10.58
N LEU A 9 -12.94 14.24 9.55
CA LEU A 9 -12.94 13.81 8.15
C LEU A 9 -11.66 14.22 7.41
N VAL A 10 -11.25 15.47 7.60
CA VAL A 10 -10.11 16.05 6.88
C VAL A 10 -8.80 15.46 7.37
N LEU A 11 -8.65 15.22 8.68
CA LEU A 11 -7.44 14.60 9.22
C LEU A 11 -7.17 13.20 8.65
N PRO A 12 -8.09 12.22 8.76
CA PRO A 12 -7.85 10.90 8.20
C PRO A 12 -7.62 10.96 6.69
N PHE A 13 -8.31 11.85 5.96
CA PHE A 13 -8.03 12.06 4.54
C PHE A 13 -6.59 12.51 4.27
N LEU A 14 -6.09 13.52 4.99
CA LEU A 14 -4.70 14.01 4.82
C LEU A 14 -3.67 12.96 5.21
N PHE A 15 -3.91 12.21 6.29
CA PHE A 15 -3.05 11.08 6.66
C PHE A 15 -3.04 9.99 5.59
N GLY A 16 -4.21 9.66 5.04
CA GLY A 16 -4.34 8.73 3.92
C GLY A 16 -3.52 9.22 2.72
N LEU A 17 -3.67 10.49 2.35
CA LEU A 17 -2.95 11.10 1.22
C LEU A 17 -1.42 11.05 1.41
N LEU A 18 -0.93 11.43 2.58
CA LEU A 18 0.49 11.37 2.91
C LEU A 18 1.01 9.93 2.89
N LEU A 19 0.30 8.98 3.50
CA LEU A 19 0.66 7.57 3.45
C LEU A 19 0.65 7.01 2.03
N GLY A 20 -0.31 7.41 1.20
CA GLY A 20 -0.37 7.02 -0.20
C GLY A 20 0.88 7.43 -1.00
N LEU A 21 1.40 8.63 -0.74
CA LEU A 21 2.67 9.10 -1.32
C LEU A 21 3.85 8.18 -0.91
N PHE A 22 3.96 7.84 0.37
CA PHE A 22 5.00 6.92 0.87
C PHE A 22 4.86 5.52 0.26
N VAL A 23 3.63 5.00 0.18
CA VAL A 23 3.35 3.68 -0.41
C VAL A 23 3.79 3.63 -1.87
N LYS A 24 3.54 4.68 -2.67
CA LYS A 24 4.03 4.69 -4.05
C LYS A 24 5.55 4.69 -4.14
N GLN A 25 6.23 5.43 -3.27
CA GLN A 25 7.69 5.40 -3.25
C GLN A 25 8.22 4.00 -2.92
N ALA A 26 7.61 3.33 -1.94
CA ALA A 26 7.92 1.95 -1.60
C ALA A 26 7.66 0.99 -2.78
N LEU A 27 6.54 1.16 -3.50
CA LEU A 27 6.23 0.38 -4.71
C LEU A 27 7.28 0.61 -5.80
N LYS A 28 7.69 1.85 -6.06
CA LYS A 28 8.77 2.16 -7.03
C LYS A 28 10.07 1.46 -6.66
N LEU A 29 10.48 1.52 -5.38
CA LEU A 29 11.67 0.82 -4.91
C LEU A 29 11.53 -0.70 -5.06
N ALA A 30 10.38 -1.26 -4.71
CA ALA A 30 10.12 -2.69 -4.85
C ALA A 30 10.19 -3.14 -6.32
N THR A 31 9.60 -2.38 -7.24
CA THR A 31 9.68 -2.67 -8.69
C THR A 31 11.13 -2.59 -9.18
N LEU A 32 11.90 -1.58 -8.75
CA LEU A 32 13.31 -1.47 -9.11
C LEU A 32 14.13 -2.66 -8.58
N LEU A 33 13.87 -3.08 -7.35
CA LEU A 33 14.51 -4.25 -6.75
C LEU A 33 14.19 -5.53 -7.53
N VAL A 34 12.92 -5.74 -7.91
CA VAL A 34 12.52 -6.89 -8.74
C VAL A 34 13.21 -6.84 -10.11
N ALA A 35 13.28 -5.67 -10.76
CA ALA A 35 13.98 -5.51 -12.03
C ALA A 35 15.48 -5.81 -11.90
N PHE A 36 16.12 -5.36 -10.81
CA PHE A 36 17.52 -5.65 -10.52
C PHE A 36 17.75 -7.15 -10.30
N LEU A 37 16.90 -7.81 -9.51
CA LEU A 37 16.98 -9.27 -9.30
C LEU A 37 16.78 -10.04 -10.61
N ALA A 38 15.86 -9.60 -11.47
CA ALA A 38 15.68 -10.20 -12.80
C ALA A 38 16.93 -10.05 -13.67
N LEU A 39 17.59 -8.89 -13.67
CA LEU A 39 18.87 -8.67 -14.35
C LEU A 39 19.97 -9.60 -13.81
N LEU A 40 20.08 -9.75 -12.49
CA LEU A 40 21.06 -10.65 -11.87
C LEU A 40 20.79 -12.12 -12.21
N ALA A 41 19.52 -12.51 -12.31
CA ALA A 41 19.12 -13.86 -12.72
C ALA A 41 19.50 -14.13 -14.17
N VAL A 42 19.26 -13.18 -15.10
CA VAL A 42 19.68 -13.29 -16.51
C VAL A 42 21.21 -13.33 -16.64
N ALA A 43 21.93 -12.58 -15.81
CA ALA A 43 23.39 -12.59 -15.76
C ALA A 43 23.97 -13.89 -15.15
N GLY A 44 23.13 -14.80 -14.65
CA GLY A 44 23.57 -16.06 -14.03
C GLY A 44 24.23 -15.89 -12.65
N VAL A 45 24.14 -14.70 -12.05
CA VAL A 45 24.77 -14.37 -10.76
C VAL A 45 23.84 -14.69 -9.59
N ALA A 46 22.52 -14.56 -9.77
CA ALA A 46 21.54 -14.87 -8.74
C ALA A 46 20.74 -16.13 -9.07
N THR A 47 20.65 -17.04 -8.09
CA THR A 47 19.75 -18.21 -8.10
C THR A 47 18.34 -17.89 -7.59
N VAL A 48 18.07 -16.60 -7.29
CA VAL A 48 16.79 -16.16 -6.77
C VAL A 48 15.73 -16.28 -7.86
N SER A 49 14.77 -17.19 -7.66
CA SER A 49 13.66 -17.39 -8.59
C SER A 49 12.54 -16.39 -8.29
N LEU A 50 12.06 -15.68 -9.32
CA LEU A 50 10.85 -14.84 -9.22
C LEU A 50 9.63 -15.63 -8.69
N PRO A 51 9.40 -16.91 -9.10
CA PRO A 51 8.32 -17.72 -8.56
C PRO A 51 8.36 -17.91 -7.05
N ASP A 52 9.54 -18.10 -6.45
CA ASP A 52 9.68 -18.28 -5.00
C ASP A 52 9.40 -16.98 -4.24
N LEU A 53 9.85 -15.84 -4.78
CA LEU A 53 9.53 -14.52 -4.21
C LEU A 53 8.03 -14.25 -4.26
N TRP A 54 7.39 -14.57 -5.39
CA TRP A 54 5.96 -14.44 -5.56
C TRP A 54 5.20 -15.34 -4.59
N LYS A 55 5.60 -16.61 -4.44
CA LYS A 55 5.00 -17.54 -3.48
C LYS A 55 5.09 -16.99 -2.06
N LYS A 56 6.24 -16.48 -1.65
CA LYS A 56 6.45 -15.93 -0.31
C LYS A 56 5.62 -14.66 -0.05
N ALA A 57 5.47 -13.81 -1.07
CA ALA A 57 4.55 -12.68 -1.01
C ALA A 57 3.09 -13.16 -0.89
N SER A 58 2.71 -14.15 -1.71
CA SER A 58 1.38 -14.77 -1.72
C SER A 58 0.99 -15.40 -0.39
N GLU A 59 1.96 -15.90 0.38
CA GLU A 59 1.71 -16.44 1.73
C GLU A 59 1.41 -15.33 2.76
N SER A 60 1.91 -14.11 2.53
CA SER A 60 1.72 -12.97 3.43
C SER A 60 0.48 -12.13 3.09
N LEU A 61 0.05 -12.12 1.82
CA LEU A 61 -1.12 -11.38 1.34
C LEU A 61 -2.45 -11.76 2.05
N PRO A 62 -2.79 -13.04 2.30
CA PRO A 62 -4.03 -13.43 2.96
C PRO A 62 -4.15 -12.86 4.37
N THR A 63 -3.04 -12.78 5.09
CA THR A 63 -2.98 -12.22 6.45
C THR A 63 -3.28 -10.72 6.45
N LEU A 64 -2.80 -10.00 5.45
CA LEU A 64 -3.13 -8.58 5.26
C LEU A 64 -4.60 -8.40 4.85
N ALA A 65 -5.10 -9.28 3.97
CA ALA A 65 -6.47 -9.25 3.49
C ALA A 65 -7.49 -9.56 4.60
N SER A 66 -7.20 -10.51 5.50
CA SER A 66 -8.07 -10.85 6.63
C SER A 66 -8.13 -9.72 7.65
N TRP A 67 -7.00 -9.06 7.92
CA TRP A 67 -6.95 -7.82 8.72
C TRP A 67 -7.81 -6.73 8.09
N ALA A 68 -7.69 -6.52 6.78
CA ALA A 68 -8.49 -5.53 6.06
C ALA A 68 -9.99 -5.87 6.11
N GLN A 69 -10.39 -7.14 5.93
CA GLN A 69 -11.79 -7.58 6.00
C GLN A 69 -12.41 -7.34 7.38
N GLY A 70 -11.66 -7.55 8.47
CA GLY A 70 -12.13 -7.26 9.83
C GLY A 70 -12.42 -5.77 10.06
N ILE A 71 -11.69 -4.89 9.36
CA ILE A 71 -11.88 -3.43 9.41
C ILE A 71 -13.04 -2.98 8.51
N ILE A 72 -13.24 -3.66 7.37
CA ILE A 72 -14.29 -3.31 6.40
C ILE A 72 -15.70 -3.55 6.98
N GLY A 73 -15.88 -4.59 7.81
CA GLY A 73 -17.18 -4.92 8.40
C GLY A 73 -17.76 -3.87 9.36
N THR A 74 -16.94 -2.91 9.81
CA THR A 74 -17.33 -1.86 10.78
C THR A 74 -17.04 -0.44 10.28
N LEU A 75 -16.79 -0.27 8.97
CA LEU A 75 -16.24 0.93 8.33
C LEU A 75 -16.85 2.26 8.82
N PRO A 76 -16.19 2.97 9.74
CA PRO A 76 -16.55 4.33 10.11
C PRO A 76 -16.29 5.28 8.93
N TYR A 77 -17.07 6.36 8.85
CA TYR A 77 -16.93 7.38 7.80
C TYR A 77 -15.49 7.96 7.68
N GLN A 78 -14.75 7.93 8.79
CA GLN A 78 -13.34 8.36 8.84
C GLN A 78 -12.40 7.42 8.06
N ILE A 79 -12.66 6.10 8.07
CA ILE A 79 -11.86 5.12 7.31
C ILE A 79 -12.11 5.28 5.81
N ALA A 80 -13.35 5.62 5.40
CA ALA A 80 -13.65 5.90 4.00
C ALA A 80 -12.85 7.12 3.48
N ALA A 81 -12.79 8.20 4.27
CA ALA A 81 -12.00 9.37 3.90
C ALA A 81 -10.50 9.09 3.88
N PHE A 82 -9.97 8.32 4.83
CA PHE A 82 -8.59 7.84 4.79
C PHE A 82 -8.31 7.02 3.53
N ALA A 83 -9.17 6.06 3.19
CA ALA A 83 -9.00 5.21 2.01
C ALA A 83 -9.04 6.02 0.71
N PHE A 84 -9.93 7.01 0.60
CA PHE A 84 -9.95 7.94 -0.52
C PHE A 84 -8.67 8.77 -0.62
N GLY A 85 -8.19 9.32 0.50
CA GLY A 85 -6.92 10.03 0.56
C GLY A 85 -5.77 9.13 0.10
N LEU A 86 -5.70 7.90 0.60
CA LEU A 86 -4.68 6.92 0.26
C LEU A 86 -4.72 6.55 -1.21
N ALA A 87 -5.90 6.24 -1.76
CA ALA A 87 -6.06 5.93 -3.17
C ALA A 87 -5.57 7.08 -4.06
N LEU A 88 -5.93 8.32 -3.74
CA LEU A 88 -5.45 9.50 -4.45
C LEU A 88 -3.94 9.70 -4.28
N GLY A 89 -3.40 9.48 -3.09
CA GLY A 89 -1.98 9.61 -2.79
C GLY A 89 -1.13 8.61 -3.55
N VAL A 90 -1.61 7.37 -3.69
CA VAL A 90 -0.96 6.32 -4.48
C VAL A 90 -1.07 6.59 -5.99
N TRP A 91 -2.17 7.16 -6.46
CA TRP A 91 -2.34 7.50 -7.88
C TRP A 91 -1.47 8.69 -8.28
N LYS A 92 -1.54 9.80 -7.52
CA LYS A 92 -0.98 11.11 -7.90
C LYS A 92 0.41 11.43 -7.35
N GLY A 93 0.74 11.00 -6.13
CA GLY A 93 2.17 10.81 -5.79
C GLY A 93 2.77 9.92 -6.84
#